data_AF-A0A7Y3CGP4-F1
#
_entry.id   AF-A0A7Y3CGP4-F1
#
_cell.length_a   1.000
_cell.length_b   1.000
_cell.length_c   1.000
_cell.angle_alpha   90.00
_cell.angle_beta   90.00
_cell.angle_gamma   90.00
#
_symmetry.space_group_name_H-M   'P 1'
#
loop_
_entity.id
_entity.type
_entity.pdbx_description
1 polymer ?
#
loop_
_entity_poly.entity_id
_entity_poly.type
_entity_poly.pdbx_seq_one_letter_code
_entity_poly.pdbx_strand_id
1 'polypeptide(L)'
;MKRELKVDLQVQRSLQWINGISNDAPDESRCNLSVSETPDMELLDAYSRAVIKVADTVGPAVVSISVGKKKMHNRPEVPSAGSGVVIAPDGYVLTNDHVVHDAKQLNATLMDGTSLPGVLVGTDP
;
A
#
# COMPACT_ATOMS: atom_id res chain seq x y z
N MET A 1 -3.04 21.39 0.91
CA MET A 1 -3.33 21.88 -0.45
C MET A 1 -2.71 20.94 -1.48
N LYS A 2 -3.49 20.49 -2.47
CA LYS A 2 -3.11 19.46 -3.45
C LYS A 2 -2.48 20.09 -4.68
N ARG A 3 -1.66 19.36 -5.42
CA ARG A 3 -1.24 19.71 -6.77
C ARG A 3 -1.07 18.44 -7.61
N GLU A 4 -0.71 18.53 -8.90
CA GLU A 4 -0.85 17.44 -9.88
C GLU A 4 0.38 17.41 -10.97
N LEU A 5 1.15 16.29 -11.26
CA LEU A 5 2.30 15.92 -12.21
C LEU A 5 2.32 14.53 -13.05
N LYS A 6 1.81 14.40 -14.30
CA LYS A 6 1.20 13.13 -14.88
C LYS A 6 2.14 12.10 -15.57
N VAL A 7 1.81 10.79 -15.54
CA VAL A 7 2.49 9.74 -16.35
C VAL A 7 1.54 8.69 -16.96
N ASP A 8 1.81 8.30 -18.21
CA ASP A 8 1.02 7.43 -19.11
C ASP A 8 1.44 5.95 -19.04
N LEU A 9 0.49 5.01 -19.09
CA LEU A 9 0.74 3.56 -18.95
C LEU A 9 0.08 2.77 -20.09
N GLN A 10 0.89 2.13 -20.94
CA GLN A 10 0.47 1.05 -21.83
C GLN A 10 0.83 -0.29 -21.18
N VAL A 11 -0.16 -1.14 -20.90
CA VAL A 11 0.03 -2.50 -20.35
C VAL A 11 -0.55 -3.52 -21.30
N GLN A 12 0.28 -4.48 -21.74
CA GLN A 12 -0.17 -5.74 -22.32
C GLN A 12 0.01 -6.90 -21.32
N ARG A 13 -0.93 -7.83 -21.47
CA ARG A 13 -1.42 -8.87 -20.55
C ARG A 13 -0.75 -10.21 -20.86
N SER A 14 -0.44 -11.02 -19.84
CA SER A 14 -0.52 -12.49 -19.91
C SER A 14 -0.20 -13.11 -18.55
N LEU A 15 -0.87 -14.20 -18.18
CA LEU A 15 -0.25 -15.40 -17.61
C LEU A 15 -1.31 -16.52 -17.46
N GLN A 16 -1.01 -17.66 -18.06
CA GLN A 16 -1.70 -18.95 -17.96
C GLN A 16 -0.92 -19.84 -17.00
N TRP A 17 -1.60 -20.58 -16.12
CA TRP A 17 -1.27 -21.93 -15.62
C TRP A 17 -2.51 -22.43 -14.83
N ILE A 18 -3.01 -23.67 -14.95
CA ILE A 18 -2.48 -24.94 -14.43
C ILE A 18 -3.20 -26.09 -15.16
N ASN A 19 -2.48 -27.12 -15.61
CA ASN A 19 -3.01 -28.44 -15.92
C ASN A 19 -2.16 -29.49 -15.20
N GLY A 20 -2.79 -30.48 -14.57
CA GLY A 20 -2.13 -31.67 -14.03
C GLY A 20 -2.94 -32.35 -12.93
N ILE A 21 -3.99 -33.08 -13.31
CA ILE A 21 -4.85 -33.87 -12.41
C ILE A 21 -4.31 -35.31 -12.41
N SER A 22 -4.04 -35.88 -11.23
CA SER A 22 -3.90 -37.34 -11.06
C SER A 22 -4.78 -37.81 -9.90
N ASN A 23 -5.54 -38.87 -10.18
CA ASN A 23 -6.47 -39.55 -9.30
C ASN A 23 -5.80 -40.10 -8.03
N ASP A 24 -6.30 -39.68 -6.88
CA ASP A 24 -6.40 -40.54 -5.69
C ASP A 24 -7.71 -40.20 -4.98
N ALA A 25 -8.50 -41.23 -4.66
CA ALA A 25 -9.82 -41.08 -4.04
C ALA A 25 -9.70 -40.50 -2.62
N PRO A 26 -10.51 -39.50 -2.22
CA PRO A 26 -10.51 -39.06 -0.83
C PRO A 26 -11.43 -39.98 0.00
N ASP A 27 -10.81 -40.66 0.96
CA ASP A 27 -11.42 -41.22 2.17
C ASP A 27 -12.36 -40.19 2.83
N GLU A 28 -13.64 -40.54 2.99
CA GLU A 28 -14.73 -39.69 3.52
C GLU A 28 -14.64 -39.40 5.03
N SER A 29 -13.47 -39.54 5.63
CA SER A 29 -13.29 -39.35 7.07
C SER A 29 -12.50 -38.08 7.36
N ARG A 30 -13.05 -36.90 7.06
CA ARG A 30 -12.46 -35.66 7.57
C ARG A 30 -13.39 -34.45 7.60
N CYS A 31 -13.63 -33.99 8.84
CA CYS A 31 -14.23 -32.71 9.20
C CYS A 31 -15.70 -32.52 8.82
N ASN A 32 -16.60 -33.23 9.51
CA ASN A 32 -17.95 -32.72 9.69
C ASN A 32 -17.93 -31.56 10.70
N LEU A 33 -17.46 -30.39 10.23
CA LEU A 33 -17.55 -29.15 10.99
C LEU A 33 -18.98 -28.61 10.79
N SER A 34 -19.91 -29.07 11.64
CA SER A 34 -21.22 -28.43 11.75
C SER A 34 -21.03 -27.06 12.37
N VAL A 35 -20.63 -26.08 11.56
CA VAL A 35 -20.78 -24.67 11.89
C VAL A 35 -22.28 -24.44 11.83
N SER A 36 -22.94 -24.38 12.99
CA SER A 36 -24.26 -23.78 13.07
C SER A 36 -24.11 -22.36 12.53
N GLU A 37 -24.72 -22.08 11.38
CA GLU A 37 -24.76 -20.76 10.74
C GLU A 37 -25.38 -19.75 11.72
N THR A 38 -24.55 -19.13 12.55
CA THR A 38 -24.98 -17.96 13.32
C THR A 38 -24.96 -16.76 12.36
N PRO A 39 -26.01 -15.92 12.35
CA PRO A 39 -26.07 -14.71 11.51
C PRO A 39 -24.82 -13.82 11.63
N ASP A 40 -24.14 -13.89 12.77
CA ASP A 40 -22.89 -13.18 13.04
C ASP A 40 -21.75 -13.59 12.09
N MET A 41 -21.66 -14.85 11.65
CA MET A 41 -20.60 -15.30 10.74
C MET A 41 -20.79 -14.74 9.32
N GLU A 42 -22.03 -14.61 8.86
CA GLU A 42 -22.35 -13.97 7.58
C GLU A 42 -22.04 -12.46 7.63
N LEU A 43 -22.35 -11.80 8.76
CA LEU A 43 -22.01 -10.38 8.97
C LEU A 43 -20.49 -10.17 9.01
N LEU A 44 -19.73 -11.08 9.64
CA LEU A 44 -18.28 -11.02 9.68
C LEU A 44 -17.64 -11.29 8.31
N ASP A 45 -18.20 -12.19 7.51
CA ASP A 45 -17.77 -12.43 6.12
C ASP A 45 -18.07 -11.22 5.22
N ALA A 46 -19.27 -10.66 5.31
CA ALA A 46 -19.65 -9.44 4.58
C ALA A 46 -18.75 -8.25 4.94
N TYR A 47 -18.45 -8.06 6.23
CA TYR A 47 -17.50 -7.07 6.70
C TYR A 47 -16.09 -7.33 6.14
N SER A 48 -15.61 -8.57 6.21
CA SER A 48 -14.28 -8.96 5.71
C SER A 48 -14.13 -8.63 4.23
N ARG A 49 -15.13 -8.98 3.40
CA ARG A 49 -15.14 -8.65 1.97
C ARG A 49 -15.12 -7.14 1.73
N ALA A 50 -15.85 -6.36 2.52
CA ALA A 50 -15.88 -4.91 2.39
C ALA A 50 -14.51 -4.29 2.72
N VAL A 51 -13.87 -4.69 3.83
CA VAL A 51 -12.57 -4.16 4.24
C VAL A 51 -11.46 -4.55 3.27
N ILE A 52 -11.41 -5.83 2.85
CA ILE A 52 -10.42 -6.30 1.88
C ILE A 52 -10.55 -5.52 0.57
N LYS A 53 -11.79 -5.34 0.08
CA LYS A 53 -12.04 -4.57 -1.16
C LYS A 53 -11.53 -3.14 -1.05
N VAL A 54 -11.75 -2.47 0.09
CA VAL A 54 -11.24 -1.12 0.31
C VAL A 54 -9.72 -1.14 0.31
N ALA A 55 -9.09 -2.04 1.06
CA ALA A 55 -7.63 -2.16 1.15
C ALA A 55 -6.99 -2.39 -0.22
N ASP A 56 -7.54 -3.31 -1.03
CA ASP A 56 -7.05 -3.60 -2.39
C ASP A 56 -7.20 -2.38 -3.32
N THR A 57 -8.29 -1.63 -3.16
CA THR A 57 -8.58 -0.48 -4.02
C THR A 57 -7.71 0.74 -3.66
N VAL A 58 -7.48 0.99 -2.37
CA VAL A 58 -6.75 2.19 -1.90
C VAL A 58 -5.25 1.94 -1.70
N GLY A 59 -4.83 0.69 -1.57
CA GLY A 59 -3.43 0.30 -1.35
C GLY A 59 -2.44 0.96 -2.30
N PRO A 60 -2.68 0.96 -3.63
CA PRO A 60 -1.79 1.59 -4.60
C PRO A 60 -1.63 3.11 -4.45
N ALA A 61 -2.56 3.79 -3.76
CA ALA A 61 -2.50 5.24 -3.53
C ALA A 61 -1.67 5.61 -2.29
N VAL A 62 -1.32 4.66 -1.43
CA VAL A 62 -0.55 4.91 -0.21
C VAL A 62 0.94 4.79 -0.51
N VAL A 63 1.72 5.75 -0.04
CA VAL A 63 3.17 5.79 -0.20
C VAL A 63 3.86 5.92 1.16
N SER A 64 5.05 5.33 1.26
CA SER A 64 5.94 5.53 2.41
C SER A 64 6.83 6.74 2.14
N ILE A 65 6.97 7.64 3.12
CA ILE A 65 7.81 8.82 3.03
C ILE A 65 8.97 8.66 4.00
N SER A 66 10.18 8.74 3.49
CA SER A 66 11.41 8.70 4.27
C SER A 66 12.16 10.03 4.13
N VAL A 67 12.57 10.57 5.27
CA VAL A 67 13.25 11.86 5.36
C VAL A 67 14.71 11.63 5.73
N GLY A 68 15.59 11.92 4.77
CA GLY A 68 17.03 11.92 4.98
C GLY A 68 17.49 13.28 5.51
N LYS A 69 18.19 13.28 6.64
CA LYS A 69 19.02 14.43 7.04
C LYS A 69 20.43 14.24 6.45
N LYS A 70 21.06 15.36 6.09
CA LYS A 70 22.39 15.37 5.47
C LYS A 70 23.39 15.15 6.60
N LYS A 71 24.10 14.00 6.59
CA LYS A 71 25.11 13.63 7.60
C LYS A 71 26.05 14.79 7.90
N MET A 72 25.78 15.50 8.98
CA MET A 72 26.62 16.57 9.49
C MET A 72 27.18 16.05 10.81
N HIS A 73 28.48 15.70 10.80
CA HIS A 73 29.17 14.96 11.85
C HIS A 73 28.78 13.47 11.98
N ASN A 74 29.70 12.69 12.56
CA ASN A 74 29.70 11.24 12.70
C ASN A 74 28.59 10.70 13.65
N ARG A 75 27.42 11.36 13.69
CA ARG A 75 26.29 11.01 14.53
C ARG A 75 25.28 10.24 13.69
N PRO A 76 24.80 9.07 14.15
CA PRO A 76 23.70 8.39 13.50
C PRO A 76 22.46 9.30 13.59
N GLU A 77 22.05 9.86 12.46
CA GLU A 77 20.77 10.55 12.34
C GLU A 77 19.67 9.49 12.19
N VAL A 78 18.65 9.57 13.06
CA VAL A 78 17.45 8.74 12.91
C VAL A 78 16.62 9.36 11.78
N PRO A 79 16.40 8.64 10.66
CA PRO A 79 15.54 9.13 9.60
C PRO A 79 14.12 9.28 10.16
N SER A 80 13.45 10.39 9.83
CA SER A 80 12.01 10.51 10.07
C SER A 80 11.29 9.72 8.98
N ALA A 81 10.28 8.96 9.37
CA ALA A 81 9.46 8.16 8.46
C ALA A 81 7.99 8.47 8.69
N GLY A 82 7.23 8.50 7.61
CA GLY A 82 5.78 8.73 7.63
C GLY A 82 5.11 8.08 6.44
N SER A 83 3.80 8.24 6.36
CA SER A 83 2.99 7.82 5.22
C SER A 83 2.41 9.04 4.51
N GLY A 84 2.16 8.86 3.22
CA GLY A 84 1.44 9.83 2.41
C GLY A 84 0.43 9.15 1.51
N VAL A 85 -0.43 9.97 0.90
CA VAL A 85 -1.43 9.51 -0.07
C VAL A 85 -1.27 10.30 -1.35
N VAL A 86 -1.24 9.59 -2.48
CA VAL A 86 -1.28 10.17 -3.82
C VAL A 86 -2.67 10.75 -4.06
N ILE A 87 -2.74 12.05 -4.28
CA ILE A 87 -4.02 12.77 -4.40
C ILE A 87 -4.42 13.08 -5.84
N ALA A 88 -3.51 12.81 -6.76
CA ALA A 88 -3.46 13.35 -8.09
C ALA A 88 -2.60 12.37 -8.93
N PRO A 89 -2.95 12.03 -10.19
CA PRO A 89 -2.43 10.89 -11.01
C PRO A 89 -0.93 10.98 -11.39
N ASP A 90 -0.26 11.81 -10.65
CA ASP A 90 0.63 12.72 -11.23
C ASP A 90 1.57 13.15 -10.08
N GLY A 91 1.92 12.20 -9.22
CA GLY A 91 3.06 12.33 -8.31
C GLY A 91 2.90 13.32 -7.15
N TYR A 92 1.75 13.95 -6.93
CA TYR A 92 1.55 14.74 -5.73
C TYR A 92 0.98 13.93 -4.59
N VAL A 93 1.66 14.11 -3.46
CA VAL A 93 1.45 13.34 -2.25
C VAL A 93 1.08 14.29 -1.13
N LEU A 94 0.01 13.96 -0.41
CA LEU A 94 -0.33 14.62 0.84
C LEU A 94 0.29 13.83 1.99
N THR A 95 0.93 14.54 2.91
CA THR A 95 1.49 13.98 4.15
C THR A 95 1.23 14.96 5.28
N ASN A 96 1.46 14.50 6.51
CA ASN A 96 1.44 15.38 7.66
C ASN A 96 2.65 16.34 7.64
N ASP A 97 2.46 17.58 8.09
CA ASP A 97 3.49 18.62 8.13
C ASP A 97 4.72 18.18 8.94
N HIS A 98 4.51 17.57 10.11
CA HIS A 98 5.62 17.16 10.99
C HIS A 98 6.54 16.10 10.37
N VAL A 99 6.08 15.39 9.34
CA VAL A 99 6.90 14.42 8.61
C VAL A 99 7.94 15.16 7.75
N VAL A 100 7.59 16.33 7.20
CA VAL A 100 8.38 17.05 6.20
C VAL A 100 9.04 18.33 6.71
N HIS A 101 8.69 18.82 7.91
CA HIS A 101 9.12 20.11 8.47
C HIS A 101 10.64 20.36 8.44
N ASP A 102 11.46 19.37 8.78
CA ASP A 102 12.94 19.47 8.84
C ASP A 102 13.64 18.67 7.72
N ALA A 103 12.91 18.33 6.66
CA ALA A 103 13.41 17.43 5.64
C ALA A 103 14.43 18.12 4.71
N LYS A 104 15.69 17.65 4.74
CA LYS A 104 16.70 18.07 3.74
C LYS A 104 16.63 17.25 2.46
N GLN A 105 16.21 15.99 2.56
CA GLN A 105 15.97 15.07 1.46
C GLN A 105 14.69 14.30 1.74
N LEU A 106 13.81 14.23 0.76
CA LEU A 106 12.56 13.48 0.81
C LEU A 106 12.61 12.39 -0.25
N ASN A 107 12.30 11.16 0.17
CA ASN A 107 12.11 10.03 -0.74
C ASN A 107 10.74 9.43 -0.47
N ALA A 108 9.96 9.25 -1.54
CA ALA A 108 8.68 8.55 -1.50
C ALA A 108 8.87 7.15 -2.09
N THR A 109 8.49 6.12 -1.36
CA THR A 109 8.52 4.73 -1.79
C THR A 109 7.10 4.26 -2.04
N LEU A 110 6.84 3.81 -3.28
CA LEU A 110 5.56 3.29 -3.73
C LEU A 110 5.38 1.83 -3.30
N MET A 111 4.16 1.30 -3.45
CA MET A 111 3.80 -0.08 -3.09
C MET A 111 4.62 -1.14 -3.87
N ASP A 112 5.10 -0.80 -5.07
CA ASP A 112 5.96 -1.65 -5.90
C ASP A 112 7.43 -1.70 -5.41
N GLY A 113 7.78 -0.90 -4.40
CA GLY A 113 9.14 -0.75 -3.88
C GLY A 113 9.97 0.32 -4.60
N THR A 114 9.43 0.97 -5.63
CA THR A 114 10.11 2.06 -6.34
C THR A 114 10.24 3.27 -5.42
N SER A 115 11.46 3.79 -5.27
CA SER A 115 11.73 4.99 -4.48
C SER A 115 12.05 6.18 -5.39
N LEU A 116 11.33 7.28 -5.19
CA LEU A 116 11.43 8.50 -5.99
C LEU A 116 11.79 9.70 -5.09
N PRO A 117 12.71 10.57 -5.52
CA PRO A 117 12.99 11.81 -4.81
C PRO A 117 11.78 12.75 -4.89
N GLY A 118 11.39 13.31 -3.75
CA GLY A 118 10.29 14.27 -3.63
C GLY A 118 10.79 15.69 -3.36
N VAL A 119 10.00 16.67 -3.78
CA VAL A 119 10.23 18.09 -3.46
C VAL A 119 9.02 18.61 -2.70
N LEU A 120 9.26 19.36 -1.63
CA LEU A 120 8.20 20.02 -0.87
C LEU A 120 7.61 21.17 -1.70
N VAL A 121 6.32 21.06 -2.05
CA VAL A 121 5.65 22.07 -2.89
C VAL A 121 4.82 23.08 -2.08
N GLY A 122 4.41 22.72 -0.86
CA GLY A 122 3.72 23.60 0.06
C GLY A 122 3.43 22.89 1.39
N THR A 123 3.36 23.68 2.46
CA THR A 123 3.00 23.24 3.81
C THR A 123 1.80 24.03 4.30
N ASP A 124 1.01 23.42 5.17
CA ASP A 124 -0.12 24.04 5.86
C ASP A 124 -0.01 23.61 7.34
N PRO A 125 0.53 24.47 8.22
CA PRO A 125 0.91 24.12 9.60
C PRO A 125 -0.26 24.01 10.57
#